data_AF-A0A3N5H9Z3-F1
#
_entry.id   AF-A0A3N5H9Z3-F1
#
_cell.length_a   1.000
_cell.length_b   1.000
_cell.length_c   1.000
_cell.angle_alpha   90.00
_cell.angle_beta   90.00
_cell.angle_gamma   90.00
#
_symmetry.space_group_name_H-M   'P 1'
#
loop_
_entity.id
_entity.type
_entity.pdbx_description
1 polymer ?
#
loop_
_entity_poly.entity_id
_entity_poly.type
_entity_poly.pdbx_seq_one_letter_code
_entity_poly.pdbx_strand_id
1 'polypeptide(L)'
;MDHRAQGDASFMRRIALTMFLALTATAAQAGSIAPHRAVYDLSLLRVSEGAGLTTAEGRLAFEVQGSTCEGWTVNFRMANRFSPSDGEVKMVDTQSTAYESGDYLEMHYNQKEFVNGALREEAASRSTDRRWVPKEVESAVQRERSRLPSPQRPSSRPSISSSSWKWRNGAKRVIPA
;
A
#
# COMPACT_ATOMS: atom_id res chain seq x y z
N MET A 1 -14.44 61.95 -37.57
CA MET A 1 -13.45 61.18 -38.37
C MET A 1 -12.30 62.13 -38.60
N ASP A 2 -11.12 62.05 -37.97
CA ASP A 2 -10.47 60.99 -37.23
C ASP A 2 -9.52 61.58 -36.17
N HIS A 3 -9.46 60.93 -34.99
CA HIS A 3 -8.37 61.12 -34.02
C HIS A 3 -7.26 60.12 -34.36
N ARG A 4 -6.12 60.60 -34.89
CA ARG A 4 -4.91 59.78 -35.03
C ARG A 4 -4.08 59.89 -33.75
N ALA A 5 -4.25 58.92 -32.85
CA ALA A 5 -3.37 58.69 -31.73
C ALA A 5 -2.08 58.02 -32.23
N GLN A 6 -0.96 58.74 -32.16
CA GLN A 6 0.38 58.15 -32.27
C GLN A 6 0.81 57.73 -30.86
N GLY A 7 0.87 56.41 -30.63
CA GLY A 7 1.43 55.82 -29.42
C GLY A 7 2.67 55.02 -29.79
N ASP A 8 3.82 55.43 -29.23
CA ASP A 8 5.16 54.92 -29.50
C ASP A 8 5.33 53.41 -29.30
N ALA A 9 5.71 52.72 -30.37
CA ALA A 9 6.05 51.28 -30.42
C ALA A 9 7.37 50.92 -29.71
N SER A 10 7.87 51.77 -28.80
CA SER A 10 9.18 51.65 -28.14
C SER A 10 9.09 51.00 -26.74
N PHE A 11 7.92 51.03 -26.10
CA PHE A 11 7.77 50.53 -24.73
C PHE A 11 7.61 48.99 -24.63
N MET A 12 7.26 48.32 -25.73
CA MET A 12 7.01 46.87 -25.76
C MET A 12 8.26 46.01 -25.99
N ARG A 13 9.45 46.59 -25.98
CA ARG A 13 10.73 45.87 -26.24
C ARG A 13 11.67 45.83 -25.03
N ARG A 14 11.15 46.03 -23.81
CA ARG A 14 11.92 45.90 -22.56
C ARG A 14 11.27 45.03 -21.48
N ILE A 15 10.01 44.64 -21.64
CA ILE A 15 9.31 43.70 -20.72
C ILE A 15 9.45 42.24 -21.19
N ALA A 16 9.91 42.00 -22.42
CA ALA A 16 10.06 40.65 -22.97
C ALA A 16 11.31 39.88 -22.47
N LEU A 17 12.23 40.51 -21.71
CA LEU A 17 13.49 39.86 -21.30
C LEU A 17 13.54 39.44 -19.81
N THR A 18 12.54 39.80 -18.99
CA THR A 18 12.52 39.46 -17.55
C THR A 18 11.54 38.35 -17.17
N MET A 19 10.78 37.80 -18.12
CA MET A 19 9.81 36.72 -17.87
C MET A 19 10.26 35.38 -18.48
N PHE A 20 11.56 35.10 -18.49
CA PHE A 20 12.12 33.81 -18.91
C PHE A 20 12.99 33.16 -17.81
N LEU A 21 12.64 33.40 -16.53
CA LEU A 21 13.41 32.88 -15.40
C LEU A 21 12.52 32.48 -14.22
N ALA A 22 11.53 31.61 -14.43
CA ALA A 22 10.78 31.00 -13.32
C ALA A 22 10.04 29.70 -13.69
N LEU A 23 10.65 28.79 -14.46
CA LEU A 23 10.06 27.45 -14.64
C LEU A 23 11.11 26.34 -14.69
N THR A 24 12.04 26.32 -13.72
CA THR A 24 12.73 25.07 -13.38
C THR A 24 11.76 24.23 -12.56
N ALA A 25 10.86 23.52 -13.24
CA ALA A 25 10.14 22.41 -12.62
C ALA A 25 11.19 21.36 -12.23
N THR A 26 11.55 21.28 -10.95
CA THR A 26 12.31 20.15 -10.43
C THR A 26 11.49 18.90 -10.67
N ALA A 27 11.90 18.09 -11.65
CA ALA A 27 11.35 16.75 -11.83
C ALA A 27 11.59 15.99 -10.53
N ALA A 28 10.51 15.60 -9.85
CA ALA A 28 10.60 14.74 -8.69
C ALA A 28 11.32 13.45 -9.12
N GLN A 29 12.52 13.20 -8.61
CA GLN A 29 13.18 11.92 -8.83
C GLN A 29 12.36 10.86 -8.09
N ALA A 30 11.79 9.92 -8.86
CA ALA A 30 11.23 8.71 -8.28
C ALA A 30 12.36 7.96 -7.57
N GLY A 31 12.18 7.61 -6.30
CA GLY A 31 13.16 6.82 -5.56
C GLY A 31 13.33 5.44 -6.21
N SER A 32 14.57 4.96 -6.26
CA SER A 32 14.87 3.61 -6.74
C SER A 32 14.45 2.58 -5.68
N ILE A 33 13.66 1.59 -6.07
CA ILE A 33 13.42 0.41 -5.24
C ILE A 33 14.66 -0.47 -5.31
N ALA A 34 15.31 -0.70 -4.16
CA ALA A 34 16.41 -1.66 -4.08
C ALA A 34 15.83 -3.03 -3.71
N PRO A 35 16.19 -4.12 -4.41
CA PRO A 35 15.89 -5.47 -3.97
C PRO A 35 16.41 -5.73 -2.55
N HIS A 36 15.54 -6.25 -1.70
CA HIS A 36 15.87 -6.55 -0.31
C HIS A 36 14.83 -7.48 0.31
N ARG A 37 15.21 -8.08 1.43
CA ARG A 37 14.31 -8.81 2.33
C ARG A 37 14.29 -8.15 3.70
N ALA A 38 13.10 -7.92 4.22
CA ALA A 38 12.88 -7.48 5.59
C ALA A 38 12.17 -8.58 6.38
N VAL A 39 12.72 -8.94 7.54
CA VAL A 39 12.09 -9.87 8.48
C VAL A 39 11.77 -9.13 9.77
N TYR A 40 10.54 -9.30 10.26
CA TYR A 40 10.02 -8.70 11.48
C TYR A 40 9.49 -9.78 12.41
N ASP A 41 9.87 -9.72 13.67
CA ASP A 41 9.17 -10.46 14.73
C ASP A 41 7.98 -9.63 15.21
N LEU A 42 6.83 -10.29 15.37
CA LEU A 42 5.56 -9.68 15.74
C LEU A 42 5.15 -10.16 17.13
N SER A 43 4.65 -9.25 17.94
CA SER A 43 4.10 -9.54 19.26
C SER A 43 2.83 -8.75 19.49
N LEU A 44 1.88 -9.34 20.22
CA LEU A 44 0.64 -8.69 20.62
C LEU A 44 0.93 -7.43 21.45
N LEU A 45 0.56 -6.27 20.92
CA LEU A 45 0.73 -5.00 21.62
C LEU A 45 -0.41 -4.74 22.61
N ARG A 46 -1.64 -4.96 22.16
CA ARG A 46 -2.87 -4.72 22.91
C ARG A 46 -3.95 -5.61 22.35
N VAL A 47 -4.85 -6.04 23.22
CA VAL A 47 -6.08 -6.72 22.88
C VAL A 47 -7.25 -6.04 23.62
N SER A 48 -8.42 -5.99 22.99
CA SER A 48 -9.64 -5.48 23.64
C SER A 48 -10.12 -6.45 24.73
N GLU A 49 -10.74 -5.91 25.78
CA GLU A 49 -11.42 -6.76 26.77
C GLU A 49 -12.50 -7.61 26.09
N GLY A 50 -12.61 -8.88 26.52
CA GLY A 50 -13.56 -9.84 25.95
C GLY A 50 -13.16 -10.48 24.61
N ALA A 51 -12.00 -10.14 24.03
CA ALA A 51 -11.55 -10.74 22.77
C ALA A 51 -11.16 -12.23 22.87
N GLY A 52 -11.10 -12.79 24.08
CA GLY A 52 -10.79 -14.21 24.31
C GLY A 52 -9.37 -14.60 23.88
N LEU A 53 -8.42 -13.66 23.85
CA LEU A 53 -7.06 -13.86 23.36
C LEU A 53 -6.03 -13.43 24.41
N THR A 54 -5.11 -14.33 24.76
CA THR A 54 -4.05 -14.07 25.74
C THR A 54 -2.78 -13.56 25.07
N THR A 55 -2.37 -14.20 23.98
CA THR A 55 -1.14 -13.84 23.25
C THR A 55 -1.31 -13.99 21.75
N ALA A 56 -0.55 -13.19 21.00
CA ALA A 56 -0.30 -13.40 19.59
C ALA A 56 1.17 -13.12 19.31
N GLU A 57 1.82 -14.05 18.63
CA GLU A 57 3.21 -13.95 18.24
C GLU A 57 3.31 -14.31 16.77
N GLY A 58 4.30 -13.77 16.07
CA GLY A 58 4.46 -14.14 14.68
C GLY A 58 5.74 -13.62 14.06
N ARG A 59 5.86 -13.91 12.77
CA ARG A 59 6.95 -13.42 11.94
C ARG A 59 6.43 -13.03 10.58
N LEU A 60 6.85 -11.85 10.14
CA LEU A 60 6.61 -11.34 8.80
C LEU A 60 7.93 -11.32 8.03
N ALA A 61 7.96 -11.99 6.88
CA ALA A 61 9.00 -11.83 5.87
C ALA A 61 8.40 -11.12 4.65
N PHE A 62 9.05 -10.03 4.24
CA PHE A 62 8.72 -9.25 3.05
C PHE A 62 9.96 -9.16 2.17
N GLU A 63 9.87 -9.64 0.94
CA GLU A 63 11.00 -9.73 0.02
C GLU A 63 10.63 -9.13 -1.33
N VAL A 64 11.49 -8.23 -1.80
CA VAL A 64 11.38 -7.55 -3.09
C VAL A 64 12.59 -7.96 -3.92
N GLN A 65 12.32 -8.48 -5.11
CA GLN A 65 13.33 -8.90 -6.09
C GLN A 65 13.02 -8.29 -7.46
N GLY A 66 14.04 -8.23 -8.31
CA GLY A 66 13.90 -7.80 -9.69
C GLY A 66 14.40 -6.38 -9.96
N SER A 67 13.96 -5.83 -11.08
CA SER A 67 14.42 -4.55 -11.58
C SER A 67 13.36 -3.91 -12.48
N THR A 68 13.55 -2.63 -12.82
CA THR A 68 12.64 -1.92 -13.72
C THR A 68 12.53 -2.56 -15.10
N CYS A 69 13.57 -3.25 -15.59
CA CYS A 69 13.58 -3.84 -16.91
C CYS A 69 13.06 -5.29 -16.92
N GLU A 70 13.41 -6.06 -15.89
CA GLU A 70 13.03 -7.47 -15.79
C GLU A 70 11.64 -7.66 -15.18
N GLY A 71 11.13 -6.65 -14.47
CA GLY A 71 9.93 -6.74 -13.65
C GLY A 71 10.26 -6.95 -12.18
N TRP A 72 9.22 -6.90 -11.36
CA TRP A 72 9.32 -6.95 -9.90
C TRP A 72 8.59 -8.17 -9.37
N THR A 73 9.23 -8.91 -8.47
CA THR A 73 8.58 -9.96 -7.67
C THR A 73 8.56 -9.54 -6.21
N VAL A 74 7.39 -9.61 -5.59
CA VAL A 74 7.20 -9.39 -4.16
C VAL A 74 6.69 -10.67 -3.51
N ASN A 75 7.46 -11.21 -2.57
CA ASN A 75 7.05 -12.31 -1.73
C ASN A 75 6.73 -11.79 -0.33
N PHE A 76 5.55 -12.13 0.17
CA PHE A 76 5.07 -11.80 1.50
C PHE A 76 4.69 -13.09 2.23
N ARG A 77 5.24 -13.30 3.42
CA ARG A 77 4.84 -14.42 4.29
C ARG A 77 4.65 -13.95 5.71
N MET A 78 3.49 -14.22 6.27
CA MET A 78 3.17 -13.92 7.66
C MET A 78 2.68 -15.19 8.35
N ALA A 79 3.44 -15.65 9.34
CA ALA A 79 3.08 -16.79 10.16
C ALA A 79 2.84 -16.33 11.60
N ASN A 80 1.62 -16.53 12.09
CA ASN A 80 1.16 -16.08 13.40
C ASN A 80 0.66 -17.27 14.24
N ARG A 81 1.00 -17.25 15.52
CA ARG A 81 0.51 -18.12 16.58
C ARG A 81 -0.43 -17.33 17.47
N PHE A 82 -1.68 -17.74 17.55
CA PHE A 82 -2.69 -17.15 18.41
C PHE A 82 -2.98 -18.09 19.58
N SER A 83 -2.80 -17.61 20.81
CA SER A 83 -3.20 -18.35 22.01
C SER A 83 -4.46 -17.70 22.58
N PRO A 84 -5.62 -18.35 22.51
CA PRO A 84 -6.83 -17.83 23.13
C PRO A 84 -6.73 -17.91 24.67
N SER A 85 -7.66 -17.28 25.38
CA SER A 85 -7.82 -17.44 26.84
C SER A 85 -8.48 -18.75 27.21
N ASP A 86 -9.25 -19.31 26.28
CA ASP A 86 -9.90 -20.60 26.38
C ASP A 86 -9.87 -21.28 25.00
N GLY A 87 -9.62 -22.59 24.97
CA GLY A 87 -9.47 -23.38 23.76
C GLY A 87 -8.03 -23.51 23.25
N GLU A 88 -7.91 -24.01 22.02
CA GLU A 88 -6.64 -24.43 21.44
C GLU A 88 -5.88 -23.29 20.74
N VAL A 89 -4.56 -23.39 20.76
CA VAL A 89 -3.67 -22.51 20.00
C VAL A 89 -3.90 -22.71 18.50
N LYS A 90 -3.97 -21.60 17.76
CA LYS A 90 -4.13 -21.61 16.31
C LYS A 90 -2.91 -21.02 15.62
N MET A 91 -2.37 -21.75 14.65
CA MET A 91 -1.34 -21.26 13.73
C MET A 91 -2.01 -20.83 12.42
N VAL A 92 -1.74 -19.60 11.97
CA VAL A 92 -2.18 -19.09 10.67
C VAL A 92 -0.94 -18.65 9.89
N ASP A 93 -0.73 -19.21 8.71
CA ASP A 93 0.37 -18.85 7.80
C ASP A 93 -0.21 -18.39 6.46
N THR A 94 -0.04 -17.11 6.16
CA THR A 94 -0.45 -16.51 4.89
C THR A 94 0.79 -16.28 4.03
N GLN A 95 0.77 -16.80 2.82
CA GLN A 95 1.84 -16.70 1.83
C GLN A 95 1.29 -16.05 0.57
N SER A 96 1.88 -14.95 0.13
CA SER A 96 1.50 -14.25 -1.10
C SER A 96 2.72 -13.98 -1.97
N THR A 97 2.57 -14.15 -3.28
CA THR A 97 3.56 -13.75 -4.29
C THR A 97 2.86 -12.89 -5.33
N ALA A 98 3.39 -11.70 -5.57
CA ALA A 98 2.98 -10.82 -6.65
C ALA A 98 4.14 -10.64 -7.64
N TYR A 99 3.85 -10.69 -8.93
CA TYR A 99 4.81 -10.37 -9.99
C TYR A 99 4.21 -9.31 -10.92
N GLU A 100 4.99 -8.28 -11.24
CA GLU A 100 4.68 -7.25 -12.23
C GLU A 100 5.75 -7.24 -13.32
N SER A 101 5.35 -7.25 -14.59
CA SER A 101 6.29 -7.17 -15.71
C SER A 101 6.95 -5.80 -15.81
N GLY A 102 8.18 -5.75 -16.37
CA GLY A 102 8.92 -4.48 -16.52
C GLY A 102 8.27 -3.47 -17.47
N ASP A 103 7.40 -3.92 -18.37
CA ASP A 103 6.58 -3.06 -19.24
C ASP A 103 5.24 -2.64 -18.62
N TYR A 104 4.97 -3.09 -17.39
CA TYR A 104 3.76 -2.81 -16.61
C TYR A 104 2.48 -3.24 -17.33
N LEU A 105 2.55 -4.29 -18.15
CA LEU A 105 1.40 -4.83 -18.88
C LEU A 105 0.85 -6.10 -18.23
N GLU A 106 1.62 -6.80 -17.40
CA GLU A 106 1.22 -8.05 -16.79
C GLU A 106 1.40 -8.02 -15.28
N MET A 107 0.39 -8.51 -14.56
CA MET A 107 0.41 -8.70 -13.11
C MET A 107 -0.06 -10.12 -12.78
N HIS A 108 0.72 -10.85 -12.01
CA HIS A 108 0.37 -12.15 -11.46
C HIS A 108 0.28 -12.04 -9.95
N TYR A 109 -0.73 -12.68 -9.35
CA TYR A 109 -0.86 -12.77 -7.91
C TYR A 109 -1.27 -14.18 -7.50
N ASN A 110 -0.56 -14.74 -6.53
CA ASN A 110 -0.93 -15.99 -5.85
C ASN A 110 -0.95 -15.74 -4.34
N GLN A 111 -1.95 -16.30 -3.67
CA GLN A 111 -2.06 -16.29 -2.22
C GLN A 111 -2.52 -17.64 -1.72
N LYS A 112 -1.91 -18.09 -0.63
CA LYS A 112 -2.27 -19.30 0.11
C LYS A 112 -2.42 -18.95 1.58
N GLU A 113 -3.44 -19.51 2.21
CA GLU A 113 -3.61 -19.48 3.66
C GLU A 113 -3.59 -20.90 4.21
N PHE A 114 -2.77 -21.13 5.23
CA PHE A 114 -2.70 -22.36 5.98
C PHE A 114 -3.18 -22.13 7.40
N VAL A 115 -4.01 -23.04 7.91
CA VAL A 115 -4.43 -23.09 9.31
C VAL A 115 -3.93 -24.40 9.90
N ASN A 116 -3.12 -24.31 10.95
CA ASN A 116 -2.48 -25.47 11.59
C ASN A 116 -1.76 -26.38 10.57
N GLY A 117 -1.15 -25.77 9.55
CA GLY A 117 -0.42 -26.45 8.47
C GLY A 117 -1.30 -27.00 7.34
N ALA A 118 -2.63 -27.01 7.49
CA ALA A 118 -3.54 -27.43 6.44
C ALA A 118 -3.91 -26.25 5.53
N LEU A 119 -3.83 -26.44 4.21
CA LEU A 119 -4.26 -25.44 3.24
C LEU A 119 -5.75 -25.18 3.41
N ARG A 120 -6.12 -23.92 3.60
CA ARG A 120 -7.49 -23.48 3.83
C ARG A 120 -8.07 -22.70 2.66
N GLU A 121 -7.27 -21.80 2.11
CA GLU A 121 -7.66 -20.95 0.99
C GLU A 121 -6.49 -20.83 0.02
N GLU A 122 -6.79 -20.82 -1.27
CA GLU A 122 -5.85 -20.51 -2.33
C GLU A 122 -6.55 -19.63 -3.35
N ALA A 123 -5.89 -18.52 -3.72
CA ALA A 123 -6.33 -17.61 -4.76
C ALA A 123 -5.18 -17.36 -5.72
N ALA A 124 -5.47 -17.42 -7.03
CA ALA A 124 -4.51 -17.12 -8.06
C ALA A 124 -5.15 -16.26 -9.13
N SER A 125 -4.39 -15.33 -9.68
CA SER A 125 -4.86 -14.43 -10.71
C SER A 125 -3.72 -13.99 -11.62
N ARG A 126 -4.10 -13.70 -12.85
CA ARG A 126 -3.25 -13.12 -13.87
C ARG A 126 -4.08 -12.06 -14.57
N SER A 127 -3.48 -10.89 -14.75
CA SER A 127 -4.10 -9.79 -15.47
C SER A 127 -3.12 -9.20 -16.46
N THR A 128 -3.64 -8.86 -17.64
CA THR A 128 -2.97 -8.00 -18.61
C THR A 128 -3.60 -6.60 -18.69
N ASP A 129 -4.60 -6.33 -17.84
CA ASP A 129 -5.24 -5.02 -17.73
C ASP A 129 -4.54 -4.20 -16.65
N ARG A 130 -3.98 -3.06 -17.05
CA ARG A 130 -3.33 -2.06 -16.19
C ARG A 130 -4.22 -1.52 -15.06
N ARG A 131 -5.54 -1.70 -15.14
CA ARG A 131 -6.51 -1.25 -14.13
C ARG A 131 -7.09 -2.39 -13.28
N TRP A 132 -6.55 -3.58 -13.39
CA TRP A 132 -7.14 -4.75 -12.77
C TRP A 132 -7.02 -4.73 -11.24
N VAL A 133 -8.11 -5.12 -10.58
CA VAL A 133 -8.20 -5.35 -9.14
C VAL A 133 -8.71 -6.78 -8.95
N PRO A 134 -8.12 -7.61 -8.07
CA PRO A 134 -8.64 -8.94 -7.78
C PRO A 134 -10.12 -8.86 -7.38
N LYS A 135 -10.97 -9.76 -7.90
CA LYS A 135 -12.41 -9.75 -7.59
C LYS A 135 -12.69 -9.94 -6.10
N GLU A 136 -11.82 -10.65 -5.39
CA GLU A 136 -11.85 -10.83 -3.95
C GLU A 136 -11.60 -9.50 -3.22
N VAL A 137 -10.65 -8.70 -3.71
CA VAL A 137 -10.37 -7.35 -3.20
C VAL A 137 -11.51 -6.41 -3.54
N GLU A 138 -12.02 -6.44 -4.77
CA GLU A 138 -13.14 -5.61 -5.18
C GLU A 138 -14.39 -5.93 -4.35
N SER A 139 -14.69 -7.21 -4.14
CA SER A 139 -15.82 -7.63 -3.31
C SER A 139 -15.63 -7.31 -1.83
N ALA A 140 -14.40 -7.42 -1.28
CA ALA A 140 -14.10 -6.99 0.08
C ALA A 140 -14.26 -5.46 0.24
N VAL A 141 -13.75 -4.67 -0.71
CA VAL A 141 -13.90 -3.21 -0.73
C VAL A 141 -15.36 -2.82 -0.87
N GLN A 142 -16.15 -3.48 -1.71
CA GLN A 142 -17.57 -3.19 -1.85
C GLN A 142 -18.39 -3.62 -0.63
N ARG A 143 -18.06 -4.75 0.01
CA ARG A 143 -18.66 -5.16 1.28
C ARG A 143 -18.38 -4.17 2.40
N GLU A 144 -17.18 -3.62 2.46
CA GLU A 144 -16.85 -2.60 3.45
C GLU A 144 -17.55 -1.28 3.10
N ARG A 145 -17.54 -0.88 1.83
CA ARG A 145 -18.20 0.34 1.35
C ARG A 145 -19.71 0.32 1.56
N SER A 146 -20.36 -0.84 1.48
CA SER A 146 -21.79 -0.99 1.74
C SER A 146 -22.14 -0.98 3.23
N ARG A 147 -21.17 -1.26 4.11
CA ARG A 147 -21.30 -1.15 5.57
C ARG A 147 -21.06 0.27 6.07
N LEU A 148 -20.35 1.09 5.29
CA LEU A 148 -20.12 2.50 5.65
C LEU A 148 -21.41 3.31 5.45
N PRO A 149 -21.85 4.08 6.47
CA PRO A 149 -22.93 5.03 6.29
C PRO A 149 -22.55 6.09 5.25
N SER A 150 -23.54 6.61 4.52
CA SER A 150 -23.35 7.71 3.56
C SER A 150 -22.54 8.84 4.20
N PRO A 151 -21.54 9.43 3.52
CA PRO A 151 -20.69 10.45 4.13
C PRO A 151 -21.53 11.65 4.56
N GLN A 152 -21.80 11.77 5.86
CA GLN A 152 -22.35 12.99 6.44
C GLN A 152 -21.18 13.94 6.68
N ARG A 153 -21.18 15.09 6.04
CA ARG A 153 -20.18 16.14 6.27
C ARG A 153 -20.36 16.64 7.72
N PRO A 154 -19.41 16.40 8.65
CA PRO A 154 -19.64 16.75 10.05
C PRO A 154 -19.51 18.26 10.25
N SER A 155 -20.48 18.90 10.92
CA SER A 155 -20.38 20.30 11.35
C SER A 155 -19.48 20.49 12.58
N SER A 156 -19.02 19.40 13.19
CA SER A 156 -18.04 19.40 14.27
C SER A 156 -17.24 18.10 14.27
N ARG A 157 -15.98 18.15 14.75
CA ARG A 157 -15.10 16.97 14.82
C ARG A 157 -15.64 16.00 15.88
N PRO A 158 -15.91 14.72 15.55
CA PRO A 158 -16.22 13.72 16.55
C PRO A 158 -14.93 13.31 17.29
N SER A 159 -15.05 13.11 18.60
CA SER A 159 -14.05 12.39 19.41
C SER A 159 -14.06 10.91 18.99
N ILE A 160 -13.00 10.47 18.30
CA ILE A 160 -12.83 9.07 17.90
C ILE A 160 -12.36 8.26 19.11
N SER A 161 -13.21 7.35 19.59
CA SER A 161 -12.83 6.28 20.52
C SER A 161 -11.98 5.23 19.78
N SER A 162 -10.80 4.93 20.30
CA SER A 162 -9.76 4.14 19.65
C SER A 162 -9.91 2.64 19.92
N SER A 163 -10.79 1.95 19.20
CA SER A 163 -10.74 0.49 19.05
C SER A 163 -10.09 0.13 17.72
N SER A 164 -8.79 0.43 17.59
CA SER A 164 -7.97 0.06 16.44
C SER A 164 -6.96 -1.03 16.83
N TRP A 165 -7.02 -2.17 16.16
CA TRP A 165 -5.95 -3.17 16.18
C TRP A 165 -4.65 -2.51 15.69
N LYS A 166 -3.59 -2.52 16.50
CA LYS A 166 -2.32 -1.89 16.15
C LYS A 166 -1.18 -2.81 16.57
N TRP A 167 -0.46 -3.32 15.58
CA TRP A 167 0.75 -4.10 15.78
C TRP A 167 1.90 -3.18 16.21
N ARG A 168 2.78 -3.66 17.08
CA ARG A 168 4.12 -3.07 17.29
C ARG A 168 5.09 -3.89 16.46
N ASN A 169 5.88 -3.24 15.61
CA ASN A 169 6.95 -3.92 14.89
C ASN A 169 8.06 -4.27 15.89
N GLY A 170 8.40 -5.56 16.04
CA GLY A 170 9.61 -6.01 16.71
C GLY A 170 10.85 -5.77 15.84
N ALA A 171 11.99 -6.32 16.26
CA ALA A 171 13.29 -6.09 15.62
C ALA A 171 13.22 -6.29 14.09
N LYS A 172 13.57 -5.24 13.34
CA LYS A 172 13.64 -5.26 11.88
C LYS A 172 15.05 -5.72 11.48
N ARG A 173 15.14 -6.83 10.75
CA ARG A 173 16.36 -7.23 10.05
C ARG A 173 16.17 -7.02 8.56
N VAL A 174 16.93 -6.09 7.97
CA VAL A 174 16.99 -5.90 6.51
C VAL A 174 18.19 -6.68 5.99
N ILE A 175 17.96 -7.45 4.94
CA ILE A 175 18.94 -8.30 4.27
C ILE A 175 18.92 -7.86 2.79
N PRO A 176 20.04 -7.38 2.22
CA PRO A 176 20.09 -7.13 0.78
C PRO A 176 19.85 -8.44 0.02
N ALA A 177 19.15 -8.35 -1.12
CA ALA A 177 18.94 -9.50 -1.99
C ALA A 177 20.22 -9.86 -2.75
#